data_AF-A0A7U9E3L5-F1
#
_entry.id   AF-A0A7U9E3L5-F1
#
_cell.length_a   1.000
_cell.length_b   1.000
_cell.length_c   1.000
_cell.angle_alpha   90.00
_cell.angle_beta   90.00
_cell.angle_gamma   90.00
#
_symmetry.space_group_name_H-M   'P 1'
#
loop_
_entity.id
_entity.type
_entity.pdbx_description
1 polymer ?
#
loop_
_entity_poly.entity_id
_entity_poly.type
_entity_poly.pdbx_seq_one_letter_code
_entity_poly.pdbx_strand_id
1 'polypeptide(L)'
;MRAARLEALADLGLRGLDNDVLDPVIVTGYATRTHKLTVGQKTANRVLAVGRASVEHGFAHLKKWRILTKPRTDPARATCLLRALLVLTNLEVSR
;
A
#
# COMPACT_ATOMS: atom_id res chain seq x y z
N MET A 1 7.28 7.78 8.94
CA MET A 1 6.52 6.52 8.83
C MET A 1 6.66 5.68 10.08
N ARG A 2 7.90 5.43 10.56
CA ARG A 2 8.17 4.67 11.81
C ARG A 2 7.54 5.27 13.08
N ALA A 3 7.54 6.60 13.25
CA ALA A 3 6.87 7.28 14.38
C ALA A 3 5.32 7.26 14.34
N ALA A 4 4.72 6.87 13.22
CA ALA A 4 3.26 6.89 13.02
C ALA A 4 2.62 5.48 13.04
N ARG A 5 3.41 4.41 13.28
CA ARG A 5 2.98 3.00 13.13
C ARG A 5 2.24 2.73 11.81
N LEU A 6 2.67 3.38 10.74
CA LEU A 6 2.12 3.15 9.41
C LEU A 6 3.00 2.13 8.70
N GLU A 7 2.52 0.90 8.64
CA GLU A 7 3.08 -0.17 7.82
C GLU A 7 2.58 -0.03 6.38
N ALA A 8 3.48 -0.18 5.41
CA ALA A 8 3.19 -0.04 3.99
C ALA A 8 3.30 -1.39 3.27
N LEU A 9 2.23 -1.82 2.60
CA LEU A 9 2.28 -2.96 1.69
C LEU A 9 2.87 -2.53 0.36
N ALA A 10 3.98 -3.15 -0.06
CA ALA A 10 4.78 -2.63 -1.17
C ALA A 10 5.23 -3.70 -2.15
N ASP A 11 5.35 -3.31 -3.42
CA ASP A 11 5.77 -4.20 -4.50
C ASP A 11 7.12 -4.88 -4.28
N LEU A 12 7.31 -6.02 -4.94
CA LEU A 12 8.51 -6.82 -4.77
C LEU A 12 9.79 -6.06 -5.18
N GLY A 13 9.67 -5.06 -6.05
CA GLY A 13 10.77 -4.17 -6.43
C GLY A 13 11.27 -3.23 -5.32
N LEU A 14 10.49 -3.07 -4.24
CA LEU A 14 10.88 -2.29 -3.05
C LEU A 14 11.56 -3.15 -1.97
N ARG A 15 11.82 -4.43 -2.28
CA ARG A 15 12.54 -5.34 -1.40
C ARG A 15 14.00 -4.89 -1.26
N GLY A 16 14.50 -4.84 -0.02
CA GLY A 16 15.87 -4.44 0.29
C GLY A 16 16.07 -2.94 0.58
N LEU A 17 14.99 -2.13 0.53
CA LEU A 17 14.96 -0.87 1.27
C LEU A 17 15.20 -1.14 2.76
N ASP A 18 15.93 -0.26 3.44
CA ASP A 18 16.28 -0.36 4.87
C ASP A 18 15.01 -0.59 5.73
N ASN A 19 14.73 -1.86 5.98
CA ASN A 19 13.59 -2.36 6.71
C ASN A 19 14.11 -3.44 7.63
N ASP A 20 13.90 -3.21 8.92
CA ASP A 20 14.22 -4.20 9.93
C ASP A 20 13.34 -5.44 9.67
N VAL A 21 13.94 -6.63 9.65
CA VAL A 21 13.22 -7.87 9.37
C VAL A 21 12.25 -8.20 10.51
N LEU A 22 12.56 -7.73 11.73
CA LEU A 22 11.75 -7.96 12.93
C LEU A 22 10.71 -6.85 13.16
N ASP A 23 10.86 -5.70 12.52
CA ASP A 23 9.94 -4.55 12.56
C ASP A 23 9.87 -3.87 11.18
N PRO A 24 9.24 -4.54 10.18
CA PRO A 24 9.21 -4.05 8.82
C PRO A 24 8.22 -2.91 8.67
N VAL A 25 8.73 -1.71 8.40
CA VAL A 25 7.90 -0.56 8.00
C VAL A 25 7.27 -0.78 6.62
N ILE A 26 7.92 -1.60 5.79
CA ILE A 26 7.48 -1.97 4.44
C ILE A 26 7.37 -3.49 4.33
N VAL A 27 6.14 -3.99 4.15
CA VAL A 27 5.84 -5.41 3.98
C VAL A 27 5.77 -5.74 2.48
N THR A 28 6.71 -6.59 2.03
CA THR A 28 6.80 -7.05 0.63
C THR A 28 6.55 -8.55 0.51
N GLY A 29 6.21 -9.02 -0.69
CA GLY A 29 5.95 -10.43 -0.95
C GLY A 29 7.22 -11.28 -1.03
N TYR A 30 7.07 -12.59 -0.87
CA TYR A 30 8.14 -13.56 -1.08
C TYR A 30 8.37 -13.81 -2.57
N ALA A 31 9.64 -13.84 -3.00
CA ALA A 31 10.05 -14.08 -4.38
C ALA A 31 10.54 -15.52 -4.59
N THR A 32 10.29 -16.06 -5.78
CA THR A 32 10.70 -17.42 -6.18
C THR A 32 12.08 -17.47 -6.85
N ARG A 33 12.90 -16.42 -6.77
CA ARG A 33 14.11 -16.28 -7.61
C ARG A 33 15.13 -17.43 -7.47
N THR A 34 15.19 -18.08 -6.32
CA THR A 34 16.22 -19.10 -6.04
C THR A 34 15.66 -20.38 -5.38
N HIS A 35 14.41 -20.38 -4.95
CA HIS A 35 13.78 -21.51 -4.27
C HIS A 35 12.25 -21.51 -4.48
N LYS A 36 11.64 -22.70 -4.36
CA LYS A 36 10.18 -22.81 -4.33
C LYS A 36 9.64 -22.18 -3.05
N LEU A 37 8.60 -21.37 -3.19
CA LEU A 37 7.89 -20.82 -2.03
C LEU A 37 7.22 -21.93 -1.24
N THR A 38 7.35 -21.86 0.09
CA THR A 38 6.60 -22.70 1.01
C THR A 38 5.10 -22.41 0.92
N VAL A 39 4.27 -23.33 1.40
CA VAL A 39 2.81 -23.12 1.43
C VAL A 39 2.46 -21.86 2.22
N GLY A 40 3.12 -21.63 3.37
CA GLY A 40 2.94 -20.42 4.18
C GLY A 40 3.28 -19.13 3.42
N GLN A 41 4.40 -19.11 2.68
CA GLN A 41 4.79 -17.95 1.87
C GLN A 41 3.81 -17.66 0.73
N LYS A 42 3.25 -18.71 0.11
CA LYS A 42 2.20 -18.54 -0.92
C LYS A 42 0.93 -17.96 -0.33
N THR A 43 0.53 -18.42 0.85
CA THR A 43 -0.63 -17.87 1.57
C THR A 43 -0.40 -16.41 1.94
N ALA A 44 0.78 -16.06 2.47
CA ALA A 44 1.15 -14.68 2.77
C ALA A 44 1.10 -13.78 1.52
N ASN A 45 1.64 -14.25 0.38
CA ASN A 45 1.56 -13.53 -0.89
C ASN A 45 0.11 -13.35 -1.37
N ARG A 46 -0.78 -14.32 -1.12
CA ARG A 46 -2.21 -14.18 -1.47
C ARG A 46 -2.90 -13.12 -0.63
N VAL A 47 -2.68 -13.09 0.68
CA VAL A 47 -3.22 -12.05 1.57
C VAL A 47 -2.72 -10.67 1.15
N LEU A 48 -1.42 -10.56 0.85
CA LEU A 48 -0.81 -9.33 0.37
C LEU A 48 -1.39 -8.88 -0.98
N ALA A 49 -1.63 -9.80 -1.90
CA ALA A 49 -2.22 -9.52 -3.21
C ALA A 49 -3.68 -9.03 -3.09
N VAL A 50 -4.47 -9.58 -2.18
CA VAL A 50 -5.84 -9.11 -1.90
C VAL A 50 -5.82 -7.66 -1.40
N GLY A 51 -4.93 -7.34 -0.46
CA GLY A 51 -4.77 -5.96 0.01
C GLY A 51 -4.39 -4.97 -1.08
N ARG A 52 -3.48 -5.38 -2.00
CA ARG A 52 -3.07 -4.53 -3.14
C ARG A 52 -4.17 -4.36 -4.17
N ALA A 53 -4.92 -5.42 -4.47
CA ALA A 53 -5.96 -5.38 -5.48
C ALA A 53 -6.99 -4.27 -5.20
N SER A 54 -7.39 -4.08 -3.94
CA SER A 54 -8.31 -3.00 -3.55
C SER A 54 -7.72 -1.61 -3.81
N VAL A 55 -6.44 -1.41 -3.49
CA VAL A 55 -5.74 -0.14 -3.72
C VAL A 55 -5.58 0.13 -5.21
N GLU A 56 -5.09 -0.85 -5.97
CA GLU A 56 -4.93 -0.75 -7.43
C GLU A 56 -6.26 -0.48 -8.12
N HIS A 57 -7.32 -1.16 -7.70
CA HIS A 57 -8.66 -0.95 -8.24
C HIS A 57 -9.17 0.47 -7.94
N GLY A 58 -8.98 0.98 -6.72
CA GLY A 58 -9.27 2.36 -6.37
C GLY A 58 -8.49 3.35 -7.24
N PHE A 59 -7.17 3.16 -7.39
CA PHE A 59 -6.34 4.00 -8.26
C PHE A 59 -6.74 3.91 -9.74
N ALA A 60 -7.18 2.74 -10.21
CA ALA A 60 -7.69 2.57 -11.57
C ALA A 60 -8.99 3.35 -11.78
N HIS A 61 -9.93 3.32 -10.83
CA HIS A 61 -11.15 4.14 -10.86
C HIS A 61 -10.84 5.63 -10.84
N LEU A 62 -9.94 6.07 -9.96
CA LEU A 62 -9.53 7.47 -9.88
C LEU A 62 -8.84 7.96 -11.17
N LYS A 63 -8.05 7.11 -11.82
CA LYS A 63 -7.47 7.37 -13.14
C LYS A 63 -8.55 7.41 -14.23
N LYS A 64 -9.51 6.48 -14.21
CA LYS A 64 -10.64 6.39 -15.14
C LYS A 64 -11.55 7.63 -15.06
N TRP A 65 -11.88 8.10 -13.86
CA TRP A 65 -12.63 9.33 -13.62
C TRP A 65 -11.81 10.60 -13.88
N ARG A 66 -10.56 10.45 -14.31
CA ARG A 66 -9.61 11.52 -14.60
C ARG A 66 -9.26 12.41 -13.41
N ILE A 67 -9.58 11.96 -12.19
CA ILE A 67 -9.22 12.62 -10.94
C ILE A 67 -7.71 12.65 -10.78
N LEU A 68 -7.01 11.57 -11.19
CA LEU A 68 -5.55 11.47 -11.17
C LEU A 68 -4.87 11.77 -12.51
N THR A 69 -5.61 12.00 -13.61
CA THR A 69 -5.02 12.44 -14.89
C THR A 69 -5.02 13.96 -15.09
N LYS A 70 -5.77 14.71 -14.26
CA LYS A 70 -5.75 16.18 -14.24
C LYS A 70 -4.96 16.88 -13.12
N PRO A 71 -4.46 16.25 -12.03
CA PRO A 71 -3.68 16.98 -11.07
C PRO A 71 -2.23 17.07 -11.57
N ARG A 72 -1.83 18.24 -12.05
CA ARG A 72 -0.49 18.77 -11.73
C ARG A 72 -0.44 19.20 -10.26
N THR A 73 -1.06 18.42 -9.39
CA THR A 73 -1.07 18.66 -7.95
C THR A 73 0.17 17.99 -7.43
N ASP A 74 1.02 18.78 -6.80
CA ASP A 74 2.14 18.30 -6.02
C ASP A 74 1.74 17.02 -5.23
N PRO A 75 2.51 15.93 -5.34
CA PRO A 75 2.19 14.66 -4.69
C PRO A 75 1.95 14.78 -3.18
N ALA A 76 2.58 15.76 -2.52
CA ALA A 76 2.35 16.00 -1.09
C ALA A 76 0.96 16.61 -0.85
N ARG A 77 0.49 17.54 -1.69
CA ARG A 77 -0.89 18.08 -1.61
C ARG A 77 -1.94 16.99 -1.88
N ALA A 78 -1.72 16.10 -2.85
CA ALA A 78 -2.63 14.97 -3.10
C ALA A 78 -2.70 14.01 -1.90
N THR A 79 -1.53 13.70 -1.30
CA THR A 79 -1.45 12.86 -0.09
C THR A 79 -2.13 13.53 1.11
N CYS A 80 -1.99 14.85 1.25
CA CYS A 80 -2.62 15.61 2.33
C CYS A 80 -4.15 15.57 2.22
N LEU A 81 -4.70 15.75 1.01
CA LEU A 81 -6.14 15.60 0.75
C LEU A 81 -6.64 14.19 1.03
N LEU A 82 -5.90 13.16 0.60
CA LEU A 82 -6.25 11.77 0.89
C LEU A 82 -6.28 11.50 2.41
N ARG A 83 -5.30 12.00 3.16
CA ARG A 83 -5.28 11.89 4.63
C ARG A 83 -6.46 12.61 5.27
N ALA A 84 -6.78 13.83 4.81
CA ALA A 84 -7.92 14.58 5.32
C ALA A 84 -9.25 13.84 5.08
N LEU A 85 -9.45 13.30 3.87
CA LEU A 85 -10.61 12.48 3.53
C LEU A 85 -10.67 11.21 4.39
N LEU A 86 -9.55 10.52 4.56
CA LEU A 86 -9.50 9.30 5.40
C LEU A 86 -9.86 9.59 6.86
N VAL A 87 -9.38 10.70 7.43
CA VAL A 87 -9.77 11.12 8.79
C VAL A 87 -11.26 11.44 8.85
N LEU A 88 -11.77 12.19 7.87
CA LEU A 88 -13.18 12.58 7.83
C LEU A 88 -14.11 11.36 7.73
N THR A 89 -13.81 10.41 6.84
CA THR A 89 -14.59 9.18 6.68
C THR A 89 -14.51 8.29 7.93
N ASN A 90 -13.36 8.20 8.60
CA ASN A 90 -13.27 7.46 9.86
C ASN A 90 -14.09 8.11 10.99
N LEU A 91 -14.13 9.44 11.06
CA LEU A 91 -14.99 10.16 12.01
C LEU A 91 -16.47 9.94 11.73
N GLU A 92 -16.86 9.87 10.45
CA GLU A 92 -18.25 9.61 10.04
C GLU A 92 -18.68 8.17 10.34
N VAL A 93 -17.81 7.19 10.12
CA VAL A 93 -18.07 5.77 10.42
C VAL A 93 -18.05 5.48 11.93
N SER A 94 -17.32 6.27 12.71
CA SER A 94 -17.22 6.11 14.19
C SER A 94 -18.33 6.82 14.97
N ARG A 95 -19.32 7.41 14.27
CA ARG A 95 -20.45 8.11 14.85
C ARG A 95 -21.72 7.27 14.78
#